data_AF-A0A7X6PW49-F1
#
_entry.id   AF-A0A7X6PW49-F1
#
_cell.length_a   1.000
_cell.length_b   1.000
_cell.length_c   1.000
_cell.angle_alpha   90.00
_cell.angle_beta   90.00
_cell.angle_gamma   90.00
#
_symmetry.space_group_name_H-M   'P 1'
#
loop_
_entity.id
_entity.type
_entity.pdbx_description
1 polymer ?
#
loop_
_entity_poly.entity_id
_entity_poly.type
_entity_poly.pdbx_seq_one_letter_code
_entity_poly.pdbx_strand_id
1 'polypeptide(L)'
;CCIGAALTVNFQPRIGVPLATMLFIIFIAATGWAWYAGTTDDCGCFGSWVERTPKEAMLEDMIILCFLLISWKWNSSFKKWPYFMKEFLVAIAFFVGLSLPLTVGPVIDRITTALTGPAKEGFEIFKLDFPEKDLSVGKHIIIIMATDCPHCRDVMDSLNKIAEEKDLPEVISFVMNNKEQRDDFIFEFDPAFEIYQIKDNDYWRLLGDGEIPRIIIINDGIVIKKWDLVLPDLNSLKAAAAR
;
A
#
# COMPACT_ATOMS: atom_id res chain seq x y z
N CYS A 1 -9.50 1.89 -19.64
CA CYS A 1 -10.17 0.71 -20.23
C CYS A 1 -10.67 0.93 -21.67
N CYS A 2 -11.38 2.02 -21.98
CA CYS A 2 -12.00 2.23 -23.30
C CYS A 2 -11.02 2.23 -24.48
N ILE A 3 -9.88 2.91 -24.34
CA ILE A 3 -8.88 3.04 -25.40
C ILE A 3 -8.23 1.67 -25.70
N GLY A 4 -7.93 0.89 -24.65
CA GLY A 4 -7.41 -0.47 -24.79
C GLY A 4 -8.41 -1.40 -25.49
N ALA A 5 -9.69 -1.36 -25.09
CA ALA A 5 -10.76 -2.13 -25.75
C ALA A 5 -10.99 -1.68 -27.21
N ALA A 6 -10.90 -0.38 -27.49
CA ALA A 6 -11.00 0.14 -28.85
C ALA A 6 -9.84 -0.35 -29.73
N LEU A 7 -8.62 -0.43 -29.19
CA LEU A 7 -7.46 -0.96 -29.91
C LEU A 7 -7.55 -2.47 -30.15
N THR A 8 -8.01 -3.28 -29.19
CA THR A 8 -8.15 -4.73 -29.36
C THR A 8 -9.19 -5.11 -30.41
N VAL A 9 -10.29 -4.36 -30.51
CA VAL A 9 -11.35 -4.59 -31.50
C VAL A 9 -11.08 -3.84 -32.83
N ASN A 10 -9.94 -3.16 -32.93
CA ASN A 10 -9.57 -2.31 -34.06
C ASN A 10 -10.69 -1.33 -34.44
N PHE A 11 -11.22 -0.64 -33.42
CA PHE A 11 -12.22 0.39 -33.53
C PHE A 11 -11.51 1.75 -33.66
N GLN A 12 -11.60 2.35 -34.86
CA GLN A 12 -10.98 3.65 -35.19
C GLN A 12 -9.50 3.78 -34.78
N PRO A 13 -8.59 2.91 -35.28
CA PRO A 13 -7.17 2.92 -34.91
C PRO A 13 -6.48 4.26 -35.24
N ARG A 14 -6.99 5.01 -36.22
CA ARG A 14 -6.48 6.35 -36.57
C ARG A 14 -6.61 7.36 -35.44
N ILE A 15 -7.53 7.16 -34.51
CA ILE A 15 -7.72 8.02 -33.33
C ILE A 15 -7.22 7.28 -32.08
N GLY A 16 -7.54 5.98 -31.96
CA GLY A 16 -7.16 5.17 -30.81
C GLY A 16 -5.65 5.05 -30.60
N VAL A 17 -4.87 4.86 -31.68
CA VAL A 17 -3.41 4.74 -31.60
C VAL A 17 -2.77 6.06 -31.13
N PRO A 18 -3.03 7.24 -31.73
CA PRO A 18 -2.46 8.49 -31.22
C PRO A 18 -2.84 8.82 -29.78
N LEU A 19 -4.09 8.56 -29.42
CA LEU A 19 -4.56 8.87 -28.08
C LEU A 19 -3.90 7.95 -27.04
N ALA A 20 -3.74 6.66 -27.36
CA ALA A 20 -2.96 5.74 -26.53
C ALA A 20 -1.47 6.15 -26.45
N THR A 21 -0.84 6.46 -27.58
CA THR A 21 0.55 6.92 -27.63
C THR A 21 0.77 8.16 -26.75
N MET A 22 -0.12 9.15 -26.83
CA MET A 22 -0.07 10.35 -25.99
C MET A 22 -0.20 10.00 -24.51
N LEU A 23 -1.14 9.12 -24.15
CA LEU A 23 -1.35 8.68 -22.77
C LEU A 23 -0.11 7.99 -22.19
N PHE A 24 0.50 7.06 -22.94
CA PHE A 24 1.73 6.38 -22.52
C PHE A 24 2.91 7.34 -22.38
N ILE A 25 3.06 8.33 -23.27
CA ILE A 25 4.10 9.35 -23.13
C ILE A 25 3.93 10.14 -21.82
N ILE A 26 2.69 10.50 -21.46
CA ILE A 26 2.38 11.19 -20.20
C ILE A 26 2.75 10.32 -19.00
N PHE A 27 2.38 9.02 -19.01
CA PHE A 27 2.72 8.11 -17.92
C PHE A 27 4.22 7.87 -17.77
N ILE A 28 4.94 7.69 -18.89
CA ILE A 28 6.41 7.58 -18.90
C ILE A 28 7.06 8.86 -18.36
N ALA A 29 6.55 10.04 -18.71
CA ALA A 29 7.06 11.30 -18.19
C ALA A 29 6.81 11.44 -16.68
N ALA A 30 5.61 11.09 -16.20
CA ALA A 30 5.26 11.13 -14.78
C ALA A 30 6.10 10.15 -13.95
N THR A 31 6.24 8.91 -14.41
CA THR A 31 7.05 7.88 -13.74
C THR A 31 8.55 8.20 -13.80
N GLY A 32 9.03 8.74 -14.93
CA GLY A 32 10.41 9.22 -15.06
C GLY A 32 10.71 10.41 -14.15
N TRP A 33 9.76 11.34 -13.98
CA TRP A 33 9.88 12.42 -12.99
C TRP A 33 9.94 11.88 -11.57
N ALA A 34 9.04 10.96 -11.21
CA ALA A 34 9.05 10.33 -9.89
C ALA A 34 10.37 9.60 -9.60
N TRP A 35 10.94 8.93 -10.61
CA TRP A 35 12.24 8.29 -10.50
C TRP A 35 13.37 9.30 -10.30
N TYR A 36 13.39 10.39 -11.08
CA TYR A 36 14.41 11.44 -10.96
C TYR A 36 14.34 12.19 -9.63
N ALA A 37 13.13 12.49 -9.16
CA ALA A 37 12.90 13.21 -7.91
C ALA A 37 13.25 12.38 -6.67
N GLY A 38 13.40 11.05 -6.80
CA GLY A 38 13.70 10.16 -5.67
C GLY A 38 12.62 10.17 -4.58
N THR A 39 11.41 10.63 -4.91
CA THR A 39 10.34 10.89 -3.93
C THR A 39 9.60 9.63 -3.50
N THR A 40 9.71 8.52 -4.24
CA THR A 40 8.95 7.29 -3.97
C THR A 40 9.69 6.05 -4.48
N ASP A 41 9.87 5.03 -3.63
CA ASP A 41 10.40 3.71 -4.03
C ASP A 41 9.36 2.89 -4.85
N ASP A 42 8.08 3.26 -4.80
CA ASP A 42 6.96 2.59 -5.51
C ASP A 42 6.01 3.56 -6.19
N CYS A 43 5.39 3.11 -7.30
CA CYS A 43 4.45 3.92 -8.08
C CYS A 43 3.06 4.07 -7.43
N GLY A 44 2.75 3.32 -6.37
CA GLY A 44 1.47 3.37 -5.63
C GLY A 44 0.21 2.95 -6.41
N CYS A 45 0.28 2.79 -7.73
CA CYS A 45 -0.87 2.52 -8.61
C CYS A 45 -1.62 1.21 -8.32
N PHE A 46 -1.00 0.24 -7.65
CA PHE A 46 -1.59 -1.08 -7.36
C PHE A 46 -1.88 -1.29 -5.86
N GLY A 47 -1.76 -0.26 -5.03
CA GLY A 47 -1.89 -0.38 -3.58
C GLY A 47 -0.84 -1.33 -2.98
N SER A 48 -1.17 -1.97 -1.85
CA SER A 48 -0.27 -2.89 -1.13
C SER A 48 -0.10 -4.27 -1.78
N TRP A 49 -0.76 -4.54 -2.91
CA TRP A 49 -0.82 -5.88 -3.51
C TRP A 49 0.42 -6.23 -4.34
N VAL A 50 1.07 -5.24 -4.97
CA VAL A 50 2.31 -5.44 -5.75
C VAL A 50 3.16 -4.18 -5.70
N GLU A 51 4.28 -4.23 -4.97
CA GLU A 51 5.34 -3.21 -5.01
C GLU A 51 5.97 -3.21 -6.40
N ARG A 52 5.95 -2.06 -7.07
CA ARG A 52 6.47 -1.88 -8.43
C ARG A 52 7.31 -0.62 -8.44
N THR A 53 8.60 -0.82 -8.65
CA THR A 53 9.55 0.28 -8.69
C THR A 53 9.29 1.18 -9.90
N PRO A 54 9.47 2.51 -9.78
CA PRO A 54 9.31 3.46 -10.89
C PRO A 54 10.06 3.08 -12.17
N LYS A 55 11.25 2.50 -12.03
CA LYS A 55 12.06 2.00 -13.16
C LYS A 55 11.40 0.84 -13.91
N GLU A 56 10.73 -0.07 -13.22
CA GLU A 56 10.10 -1.25 -13.83
C GLU A 56 8.84 -0.84 -14.58
N ALA A 57 8.01 0.00 -13.95
CA ALA A 57 6.81 0.55 -14.58
C ALA A 57 7.17 1.36 -15.85
N MET A 58 8.20 2.21 -15.77
CA MET A 58 8.66 2.99 -16.92
C MET A 58 9.15 2.11 -18.07
N LEU A 59 9.86 1.02 -17.78
CA LEU A 59 10.34 0.07 -18.80
C LEU A 59 9.19 -0.68 -19.47
N GLU A 60 8.22 -1.17 -18.70
CA GLU A 60 7.02 -1.84 -19.22
C GLU A 60 6.23 -0.88 -20.15
N ASP A 61 6.04 0.38 -19.73
CA ASP A 61 5.38 1.40 -20.55
C ASP A 61 6.15 1.75 -21.82
N MET A 62 7.50 1.80 -21.77
CA MET A 62 8.34 2.00 -22.94
C MET A 62 8.21 0.85 -23.96
N ILE A 63 8.11 -0.39 -23.48
CA ILE A 63 7.88 -1.56 -24.34
C ILE A 63 6.52 -1.45 -25.04
N ILE A 64 5.47 -1.10 -24.30
CA ILE A 64 4.12 -0.92 -24.87
C ILE A 64 4.11 0.25 -25.87
N LEU A 65 4.76 1.36 -25.55
CA LEU A 65 4.91 2.50 -26.47
C LEU A 65 5.61 2.09 -27.77
N CYS A 66 6.68 1.27 -27.68
CA CYS A 66 7.37 0.74 -28.86
C CYS A 66 6.42 -0.10 -29.74
N PHE A 67 5.64 -1.00 -29.15
CA PHE A 67 4.64 -1.79 -29.88
C PHE A 67 3.56 -0.91 -30.52
N LEU A 68 3.11 0.16 -29.85
CA LEU A 68 2.15 1.11 -30.42
C LEU A 68 2.72 1.85 -31.63
N LEU A 69 3.98 2.28 -31.58
CA LEU A 69 4.65 2.96 -32.70
C LEU A 69 4.87 2.01 -33.89
N ILE A 70 5.23 0.75 -33.63
CA ILE A 70 5.33 -0.30 -34.67
C ILE A 70 3.95 -0.54 -35.30
N SER A 71 2.90 -0.66 -34.48
CA SER A 71 1.52 -0.84 -34.93
C SER A 71 1.03 0.34 -35.78
N TRP A 72 1.41 1.57 -35.41
CA TRP A 72 1.12 2.77 -36.21
C TRP A 72 1.74 2.65 -37.61
N LYS A 73 3.03 2.31 -37.68
CA LYS A 73 3.78 2.23 -38.94
C LYS A 73 3.33 1.05 -39.81
N TRP A 74 2.89 -0.04 -39.19
CA TRP A 74 2.47 -1.28 -39.85
C TRP A 74 0.95 -1.46 -39.82
N ASN A 75 0.20 -0.37 -40.03
CA ASN A 75 -1.26 -0.41 -40.03
C ASN A 75 -1.81 -1.06 -41.32
N SER A 76 -1.58 -2.36 -41.47
CA SER A 76 -2.31 -3.19 -42.44
C SER A 76 -3.71 -3.41 -41.88
N SER A 77 -4.71 -2.88 -42.59
CA SER A 77 -6.11 -2.94 -42.16
C SER A 77 -6.55 -4.38 -41.86
N PHE A 78 -6.77 -4.70 -40.58
CA PHE A 78 -7.41 -5.96 -40.20
C PHE A 78 -8.85 -6.05 -40.74
N LYS A 79 -9.31 -7.29 -40.93
CA LYS A 79 -10.57 -7.70 -41.58
C LYS A 79 -11.79 -6.88 -41.10
N LYS A 80 -12.61 -6.42 -42.05
CA LYS A 80 -13.79 -5.55 -41.82
C LYS A 80 -14.92 -6.32 -41.10
N TRP A 81 -14.97 -6.24 -39.77
CA TRP A 81 -16.14 -6.62 -38.98
C TRP A 81 -17.27 -5.58 -39.10
N PRO A 82 -18.55 -5.98 -38.96
CA PRO A 82 -19.68 -5.05 -38.99
C PRO A 82 -19.57 -4.02 -37.84
N TYR A 83 -19.80 -2.74 -38.17
CA TYR A 83 -19.54 -1.60 -37.30
C TYR A 83 -20.29 -1.66 -35.96
N PHE A 84 -21.56 -2.09 -35.97
CA PHE A 84 -22.42 -2.23 -34.80
C PHE A 84 -21.88 -3.21 -33.74
N MET A 85 -21.21 -4.31 -34.15
CA MET A 85 -20.62 -5.26 -33.19
C MET A 85 -19.40 -4.69 -32.46
N LYS A 86 -18.67 -3.76 -33.10
CA LYS A 86 -17.51 -3.11 -32.47
C LYS A 86 -17.92 -2.13 -31.39
N GLU A 87 -18.95 -1.32 -31.67
CA GLU A 87 -19.51 -0.36 -30.71
C GLU A 87 -20.05 -1.08 -29.47
N PHE A 88 -20.77 -2.19 -29.68
CA PHE A 88 -21.32 -3.00 -28.60
C PHE A 88 -20.23 -3.59 -27.69
N LEU A 89 -19.16 -4.14 -28.26
CA LEU A 89 -18.04 -4.71 -27.49
C LEU A 89 -17.28 -3.65 -26.69
N VAL A 90 -17.05 -2.46 -27.26
CA VAL A 90 -16.38 -1.36 -26.56
C VAL A 90 -17.28 -0.80 -25.45
N ALA A 91 -18.58 -0.66 -25.69
CA ALA A 91 -19.54 -0.25 -24.67
C ALA A 91 -19.59 -1.24 -23.50
N ILE A 92 -19.65 -2.55 -23.79
CA ILE A 92 -19.58 -3.59 -22.74
C ILE A 92 -18.28 -3.47 -21.95
N ALA A 93 -17.12 -3.36 -22.61
CA ALA A 93 -15.84 -3.24 -21.91
C ALA A 93 -15.77 -1.99 -21.02
N PHE A 94 -16.43 -0.90 -21.42
CA PHE A 94 -16.56 0.30 -20.59
C PHE A 94 -17.44 0.05 -19.36
N PHE A 95 -18.65 -0.48 -19.54
CA PHE A 95 -19.56 -0.75 -18.43
C PHE A 95 -19.02 -1.81 -17.48
N VAL A 96 -18.37 -2.87 -18.00
CA VAL A 96 -17.70 -3.89 -17.19
C VAL A 96 -16.53 -3.26 -16.44
N GLY A 97 -15.65 -2.49 -17.10
CA GLY A 97 -14.53 -1.85 -16.44
C GLY A 97 -14.93 -0.82 -15.37
N LEU A 98 -16.05 -0.11 -15.56
CA LEU A 98 -16.59 0.85 -14.60
C LEU A 98 -17.31 0.18 -13.42
N SER A 99 -18.04 -0.91 -13.68
CA SER A 99 -18.81 -1.63 -12.66
C SER A 99 -17.98 -2.63 -11.85
N LEU A 100 -16.86 -3.13 -12.38
CA LEU A 100 -16.03 -4.12 -11.70
C LEU A 100 -15.54 -3.65 -10.33
N PRO A 101 -14.91 -2.45 -10.18
CA PRO A 101 -14.42 -2.02 -8.87
C PRO A 101 -15.54 -1.85 -7.84
N LEU A 102 -16.71 -1.38 -8.30
CA LEU A 102 -17.86 -1.09 -7.44
C LEU A 102 -18.60 -2.34 -6.98
N THR A 103 -18.62 -3.40 -7.80
CA THR A 103 -19.35 -4.64 -7.51
C THR A 103 -18.46 -5.71 -6.93
N VAL A 104 -17.23 -5.83 -7.42
CA VAL A 104 -16.28 -6.88 -7.02
C VAL A 104 -15.51 -6.50 -5.77
N GLY A 105 -15.19 -5.21 -5.55
CA GLY A 105 -14.49 -4.76 -4.35
C GLY A 105 -15.19 -5.20 -3.04
N PRO A 106 -16.45 -4.79 -2.80
CA PRO A 106 -17.19 -5.17 -1.61
C PRO A 106 -17.46 -6.68 -1.51
N VAL A 107 -17.54 -7.38 -2.64
CA VAL A 107 -17.77 -8.82 -2.69
C VAL A 107 -16.50 -9.59 -2.33
N ILE A 108 -15.33 -9.16 -2.81
CA ILE A 108 -14.05 -9.73 -2.42
C ILE A 108 -13.81 -9.49 -0.92
N ASP A 109 -14.12 -8.31 -0.40
CA ASP A 109 -14.01 -8.05 1.05
C ASP A 109 -14.93 -8.96 1.86
N ARG A 110 -16.18 -9.16 1.40
CA ARG A 110 -17.13 -10.07 2.05
C ARG A 110 -16.73 -11.53 1.94
N ILE A 111 -16.22 -11.98 0.79
CA ILE A 111 -15.75 -13.36 0.59
C ILE A 111 -14.50 -13.61 1.43
N THR A 112 -13.56 -12.66 1.45
CA THR A 112 -12.39 -12.71 2.32
C THR A 112 -12.84 -12.81 3.77
N THR A 113 -13.73 -11.92 4.22
CA THR A 113 -14.33 -11.94 5.57
C THR A 113 -15.10 -13.24 5.85
N ALA A 114 -15.75 -13.86 4.86
CA ALA A 114 -16.49 -15.11 5.04
C ALA A 114 -15.57 -16.35 5.09
N LEU A 115 -14.45 -16.33 4.36
CA LEU A 115 -13.48 -17.43 4.31
C LEU A 115 -12.49 -17.37 5.49
N THR A 116 -12.05 -16.18 5.88
CA THR A 116 -11.06 -15.98 6.94
C THR A 116 -11.70 -15.56 8.27
N GLY A 117 -12.99 -15.22 8.29
CA GLY A 117 -13.63 -14.50 9.39
C GLY A 117 -13.37 -13.00 9.31
N PRO A 118 -14.01 -12.16 10.16
CA PRO A 118 -13.46 -10.81 10.40
C PRO A 118 -11.99 -10.98 10.77
N ALA A 119 -11.09 -10.22 10.14
CA ALA A 119 -9.63 -10.35 10.23
C ALA A 119 -9.22 -10.99 11.56
N LYS A 120 -8.98 -12.30 11.55
CA LYS A 120 -8.80 -13.03 12.80
C LYS A 120 -7.46 -12.59 13.37
N GLU A 121 -7.52 -11.84 14.48
CA GLU A 121 -6.45 -11.70 15.48
C GLU A 121 -5.68 -13.04 15.56
N GLY A 122 -4.41 -13.07 15.14
CA GLY A 122 -3.56 -14.27 15.20
C GLY A 122 -3.20 -14.98 13.88
N PHE A 123 -3.59 -14.50 12.69
CA PHE A 123 -3.21 -15.13 11.40
C PHE A 123 -2.53 -14.18 10.39
N GLU A 124 -2.40 -12.91 10.71
CA GLU A 124 -1.73 -11.95 9.84
C GLU A 124 -0.21 -11.99 10.10
N ILE A 125 0.57 -12.20 9.03
CA ILE A 125 2.03 -12.20 9.12
C ILE A 125 2.51 -10.75 9.19
N PHE A 126 3.21 -10.42 10.26
CA PHE A 126 3.94 -9.17 10.38
C PHE A 126 5.16 -9.24 9.48
N LYS A 127 5.14 -8.47 8.39
CA LYS A 127 6.27 -8.35 7.47
C LYS A 127 6.89 -6.97 7.63
N LEU A 128 8.16 -6.89 7.96
CA LEU A 128 8.95 -5.66 7.91
C LEU A 128 10.39 -6.07 7.68
N ASP A 129 11.01 -5.52 6.65
CA ASP A 129 12.45 -5.71 6.45
C ASP A 129 13.19 -4.72 7.33
N PHE A 130 13.59 -5.17 8.52
CA PHE A 130 14.17 -4.35 9.56
C PHE A 130 15.54 -4.90 9.97
N PRO A 131 16.65 -4.29 9.49
CA PRO A 131 17.98 -4.86 9.71
C PRO A 131 18.48 -4.70 11.14
N GLU A 132 17.95 -3.74 11.90
CA GLU A 132 18.33 -3.52 13.29
C GLU A 132 17.87 -4.65 14.22
N LYS A 133 16.76 -5.33 13.90
CA LYS A 133 16.22 -6.39 14.74
C LYS A 133 15.33 -7.39 14.00
N ASP A 134 15.52 -8.67 14.31
CA ASP A 134 14.62 -9.72 13.85
C ASP A 134 13.31 -9.74 14.65
N LEU A 135 12.25 -9.18 14.07
CA LEU A 135 10.90 -9.17 14.64
C LEU A 135 10.14 -10.48 14.39
N SER A 136 10.72 -11.43 13.65
CA SER A 136 10.12 -12.75 13.41
C SER A 136 10.35 -13.73 14.55
N VAL A 137 11.13 -13.35 15.57
CA VAL A 137 11.44 -14.20 16.73
C VAL A 137 11.03 -13.51 18.02
N GLY A 138 10.22 -14.20 18.82
CA GLY A 138 9.76 -13.74 20.12
C GLY A 138 8.58 -12.77 20.04
N LYS A 139 8.22 -12.21 21.20
CA LYS A 139 7.10 -11.27 21.35
C LYS A 139 7.60 -9.85 21.33
N HIS A 140 6.91 -9.00 20.58
CA HIS A 140 7.20 -7.57 20.51
C HIS A 140 5.89 -6.77 20.51
N ILE A 141 5.92 -5.60 21.13
CA ILE A 141 4.87 -4.60 21.03
C ILE A 141 5.35 -3.53 20.06
N ILE A 142 4.62 -3.35 18.97
CA ILE A 142 4.98 -2.43 17.89
C ILE A 142 4.01 -1.25 17.89
N ILE A 143 4.54 -0.04 17.92
CA ILE A 143 3.76 1.20 17.93
C ILE A 143 3.98 1.96 16.63
N ILE A 144 2.93 2.11 15.83
CA ILE A 144 2.93 2.95 14.63
C ILE A 144 2.39 4.33 15.01
N MET A 145 3.21 5.37 14.85
CA MET A 145 2.84 6.74 15.21
C MET A 145 3.50 7.78 14.30
N ALA A 146 3.18 9.05 14.48
CA ALA A 146 3.83 10.16 13.79
C ALA A 146 4.19 11.26 14.79
N THR A 147 5.36 11.88 14.62
CA THR A 147 5.89 12.85 15.60
C THR A 147 5.11 14.16 15.63
N ASP A 148 4.36 14.45 14.57
CA ASP A 148 3.49 15.63 14.40
C ASP A 148 2.01 15.34 14.70
N CYS A 149 1.66 14.13 15.14
CA CYS A 149 0.29 13.75 15.48
C CYS A 149 -0.06 14.12 16.94
N PRO A 150 -1.10 14.95 17.17
CA PRO A 150 -1.54 15.29 18.53
C PRO A 150 -1.93 14.07 19.37
N HIS A 151 -2.67 13.12 18.78
CA HIS A 151 -3.08 11.90 19.47
C HIS A 151 -1.88 11.04 19.90
N CYS A 152 -0.77 11.07 19.15
CA CYS A 152 0.43 10.33 19.52
C CYS A 152 1.18 11.03 20.66
N ARG A 153 1.25 12.37 20.64
CA ARG A 153 1.86 13.18 21.70
C ARG A 153 1.11 13.03 23.03
N ASP A 154 -0.21 13.07 22.99
CA ASP A 154 -1.06 13.01 24.20
C ASP A 154 -0.95 11.67 24.96
N VAL A 155 -0.49 10.61 24.29
CA VAL A 155 -0.43 9.26 24.89
C VAL A 155 0.97 8.85 25.34
N MET A 156 2.01 9.67 25.12
CA MET A 156 3.41 9.31 25.38
C MET A 156 3.66 8.89 26.83
N ASP A 157 3.09 9.58 27.82
CA ASP A 157 3.19 9.20 29.24
C ASP A 157 2.64 7.80 29.52
N SER A 158 1.59 7.40 28.81
CA SER A 158 0.99 6.08 28.97
C SER A 158 1.79 5.01 28.25
N LEU A 159 2.38 5.34 27.09
CA LEU A 159 3.29 4.45 26.36
C LEU A 159 4.57 4.18 27.15
N ASN A 160 5.13 5.20 27.82
CA ASN A 160 6.29 5.03 28.69
C ASN A 160 5.99 4.06 29.84
N LYS A 161 4.82 4.19 30.49
CA LYS A 161 4.39 3.23 31.52
C LYS A 161 4.25 1.80 31.00
N ILE A 162 3.78 1.64 29.76
CA ILE A 162 3.68 0.32 29.12
C ILE A 162 5.08 -0.26 28.87
N ALA A 163 6.02 0.55 28.39
CA ALA A 163 7.39 0.11 28.11
C ALA A 163 8.22 -0.21 29.36
N GLU A 164 7.95 0.46 30.48
CA GLU A 164 8.60 0.19 31.77
C GLU A 164 8.08 -1.07 32.49
N GLU A 165 6.95 -1.62 32.05
CA GLU A 165 6.31 -2.76 32.69
C GLU A 165 7.08 -4.06 32.38
N LYS A 166 7.68 -4.66 33.42
CA LYS A 166 8.57 -5.83 33.29
C LYS A 166 7.92 -7.09 32.74
N ASP A 167 6.60 -7.23 32.91
CA ASP A 167 5.85 -8.40 32.44
C ASP A 167 5.48 -8.30 30.95
N LEU A 168 5.70 -7.14 30.32
CA LEU A 168 5.37 -6.93 28.92
C LEU A 168 6.58 -7.20 28.01
N PRO A 169 6.33 -7.67 26.78
CA PRO A 169 7.37 -7.75 25.77
C PRO A 169 7.95 -6.37 25.44
N GLU A 170 9.11 -6.37 24.82
CA GLU A 170 9.80 -5.15 24.41
C GLU A 170 8.91 -4.30 23.49
N VAL A 171 8.91 -2.99 23.76
CA VAL A 171 8.17 -2.00 23.00
C VAL A 171 9.11 -1.34 21.99
N ILE A 172 8.68 -1.27 20.74
CA ILE A 172 9.41 -0.62 19.65
C ILE A 172 8.41 0.26 18.90
N SER A 173 8.83 1.47 18.53
CA SER A 173 7.99 2.34 17.72
C SER A 173 8.59 2.62 16.35
N PHE A 174 7.70 2.77 15.36
CA PHE A 174 8.04 3.16 14.00
C PHE A 174 7.32 4.44 13.59
N VAL A 175 8.09 5.37 13.01
CA VAL A 175 7.62 6.63 12.45
C VAL A 175 8.06 6.78 11.00
N MET A 176 7.32 7.53 10.18
CA MET A 176 7.75 7.95 8.84
C MET A 176 8.59 9.24 8.85
N ASN A 177 8.48 10.02 9.94
CA ASN A 177 9.10 11.34 10.06
C ASN A 177 10.62 11.25 9.93
N ASN A 178 11.22 12.33 9.43
CA ASN A 178 12.67 12.37 9.20
C ASN A 178 13.46 12.31 10.52
N LYS A 179 14.76 12.05 10.41
CA LYS A 179 15.67 11.95 11.55
C LYS A 179 15.62 13.15 12.49
N GLU A 180 15.60 14.39 11.97
CA GLU A 180 15.56 15.60 12.80
C GLU A 180 14.28 15.67 13.63
N GLN A 181 13.12 15.50 12.98
CA GLN A 181 11.82 15.50 13.66
C GLN A 181 11.69 14.38 14.70
N ARG A 182 12.28 13.21 14.43
CA ARG A 182 12.30 12.09 15.36
C ARG A 182 13.21 12.38 16.55
N ASP A 183 14.41 12.87 16.32
CA ASP A 183 15.38 13.13 17.37
C ASP A 183 14.87 14.25 18.30
N ASP A 184 14.22 15.28 17.76
CA ASP A 184 13.52 16.33 18.53
C ASP A 184 12.40 15.73 19.39
N PHE A 185 11.60 14.82 18.83
CA PHE A 185 10.53 14.14 19.55
C PHE A 185 11.06 13.27 20.70
N ILE A 186 12.15 12.53 20.46
CA ILE A 186 12.84 11.74 21.49
C ILE A 186 13.35 12.65 22.60
N PHE A 187 13.96 13.78 22.25
CA PHE A 187 14.47 14.74 23.23
C PHE A 187 13.34 15.37 24.05
N GLU A 188 12.19 15.63 23.45
CA GLU A 188 11.02 16.23 24.11
C GLU A 188 10.35 15.28 25.12
N PHE A 189 10.16 14.01 24.74
CA PHE A 189 9.35 13.06 25.51
C PHE A 189 10.14 12.02 26.32
N ASP A 190 11.45 11.91 26.10
CA ASP A 190 12.35 10.95 26.76
C ASP A 190 11.74 9.53 26.86
N PRO A 191 11.43 8.89 25.70
CA PRO A 191 10.68 7.65 25.68
C PRO A 191 11.46 6.49 26.32
N ALA A 192 10.76 5.64 27.08
CA ALA A 192 11.32 4.42 27.67
C ALA A 192 11.53 3.27 26.65
N PHE A 193 11.37 3.56 25.37
CA PHE A 193 11.44 2.62 24.25
C PHE A 193 12.09 3.28 23.03
N GLU A 194 12.59 2.45 22.11
CA GLU A 194 13.26 2.95 20.91
C GLU A 194 12.25 3.34 19.82
N ILE A 195 12.51 4.48 19.19
CA ILE A 195 11.72 4.99 18.05
C ILE A 195 12.60 4.94 16.81
N TYR A 196 12.18 4.19 15.81
CA TYR A 196 12.88 4.00 14.56
C TYR A 196 12.15 4.69 13.40
N GLN A 197 12.93 5.23 12.47
CA GLN A 197 12.37 5.72 11.20
C GLN A 197 12.32 4.56 10.20
N ILE A 198 11.16 4.34 9.60
CA ILE A 198 10.98 3.38 8.50
C ILE A 198 10.57 4.10 7.23
N LYS A 199 10.60 3.38 6.11
CA LYS A 199 10.14 3.89 4.82
C LYS A 199 8.63 4.16 4.83
N ASP A 200 8.20 5.17 4.08
CA ASP A 200 6.77 5.52 3.95
C ASP A 200 5.90 4.33 3.54
N ASN A 201 6.35 3.51 2.58
CA ASN A 201 5.59 2.35 2.13
C ASN A 201 5.42 1.30 3.23
N ASP A 202 6.48 1.02 3.99
CA ASP A 202 6.40 0.12 5.14
C ASP A 202 5.48 0.70 6.21
N TYR A 203 5.56 2.00 6.47
CA TYR A 203 4.68 2.67 7.41
C TYR A 203 3.20 2.51 7.04
N TRP A 204 2.84 2.88 5.80
CA TRP A 204 1.46 2.79 5.33
C TRP A 204 0.96 1.35 5.24
N ARG A 205 1.86 0.39 4.98
CA ARG A 205 1.53 -1.04 4.99
C ARG A 205 1.25 -1.55 6.40
N LEU A 206 2.02 -1.11 7.39
CA LEU A 206 1.80 -1.46 8.80
C LEU A 206 0.55 -0.76 9.38
N LEU A 207 0.28 0.46 8.95
CA LEU A 207 -0.94 1.19 9.31
C LEU A 207 -2.18 0.59 8.65
N GLY A 208 -2.10 0.23 7.36
CA GLY A 208 -3.22 -0.35 6.62
C GLY A 208 -4.44 0.56 6.60
N ASP A 209 -5.58 0.04 7.08
CA ASP A 209 -6.84 0.75 7.30
C ASP A 209 -7.01 1.31 8.72
N GLY A 210 -5.99 1.17 9.57
CA GLY A 210 -6.00 1.60 10.97
C GLY A 210 -5.70 3.09 11.17
N GLU A 211 -5.74 3.52 12.43
CA GLU A 211 -5.53 4.91 12.83
C GLU A 211 -4.43 5.02 13.88
N ILE A 212 -3.60 6.08 13.78
CA ILE A 212 -2.51 6.33 14.73
C ILE A 212 -3.00 7.09 15.98
N PRO A 213 -2.42 6.82 17.17
CA PRO A 213 -1.40 5.82 17.45
C PRO A 213 -1.97 4.39 17.37
N ARG A 214 -1.26 3.51 16.67
CA ARG A 214 -1.65 2.10 16.50
C ARG A 214 -0.67 1.20 17.26
N ILE A 215 -1.20 0.30 18.08
CA ILE A 215 -0.41 -0.72 18.80
C ILE A 215 -0.68 -2.08 18.19
N ILE A 216 0.38 -2.83 17.91
CA ILE A 216 0.35 -4.16 17.34
C ILE A 216 1.18 -5.08 18.25
N ILE A 217 0.57 -6.12 18.80
CA ILE A 217 1.32 -7.19 19.47
C ILE A 217 1.59 -8.28 18.44
N ILE A 218 2.86 -8.66 18.34
CA ILE A 218 3.30 -9.77 17.51
C ILE A 218 3.96 -10.86 18.37
N ASN A 219 3.87 -12.10 17.91
CA ASN A 219 4.60 -13.25 18.45
C ASN A 219 5.12 -14.09 17.29
N ASP A 220 6.43 -14.28 17.23
CA ASP A 220 7.14 -15.00 16.17
C ASP A 220 6.72 -14.54 14.75
N GLY A 221 6.66 -13.21 14.56
CA GLY A 221 6.25 -12.60 13.28
C GLY A 221 4.77 -12.73 12.94
N ILE A 222 3.92 -13.18 13.87
CA ILE A 222 2.47 -13.26 13.68
C ILE A 222 1.79 -12.19 14.52
N VAL A 223 0.91 -11.39 13.90
CA VAL A 223 0.11 -10.39 14.60
C VAL A 223 -0.94 -11.09 15.46
N ILE A 224 -0.80 -10.97 16.78
CA ILE A 224 -1.78 -11.44 17.75
C ILE A 224 -2.96 -10.48 17.78
N LYS A 225 -2.69 -9.17 17.94
CA LYS A 225 -3.74 -8.18 18.17
C LYS A 225 -3.31 -6.77 17.78
N LYS A 226 -4.29 -5.95 17.40
CA LYS A 226 -4.13 -4.55 17.03
C LYS A 226 -5.09 -3.67 17.83
N TRP A 227 -4.65 -2.45 18.15
CA TRP A 227 -5.47 -1.38 18.73
C TRP A 227 -5.17 -0.09 17.99
N ASP A 228 -6.22 0.64 17.64
CA ASP A 228 -6.15 1.89 16.87
C ASP A 228 -6.76 3.02 17.71
N LEU A 229 -6.13 4.20 17.70
CA LEU A 229 -6.54 5.46 18.36
C LEU A 229 -6.59 5.44 19.89
N VAL A 230 -7.14 4.38 20.49
CA VAL A 230 -7.31 4.22 21.93
C VAL A 230 -6.32 3.19 22.45
N LEU A 231 -5.51 3.61 23.42
CA LEU A 231 -4.57 2.71 24.07
C LEU A 231 -5.30 1.58 24.81
N PRO A 232 -4.81 0.33 24.69
CA PRO A 232 -5.28 -0.76 25.52
C PRO A 232 -4.92 -0.55 26.99
N ASP A 233 -5.76 -1.05 27.89
CA ASP A 233 -5.39 -1.15 29.30
C ASP A 233 -4.30 -2.21 29.50
N LEU A 234 -3.50 -2.07 30.57
CA LEU A 234 -2.39 -2.98 30.88
C LEU A 234 -2.82 -4.45 31.00
N ASN A 235 -4.03 -4.72 31.50
CA ASN A 235 -4.51 -6.11 31.65
C ASN A 235 -4.81 -6.72 30.28
N SER A 236 -5.38 -5.94 29.36
CA SER A 236 -5.65 -6.37 27.99
C SER A 236 -4.35 -6.62 27.22
N LEU A 237 -3.31 -5.81 27.42
CA LEU A 237 -1.97 -6.03 26.88
C LEU A 237 -1.36 -7.31 27.43
N LYS A 238 -1.37 -7.50 28.76
CA LYS A 238 -0.85 -8.73 29.40
C LYS A 238 -1.60 -9.98 28.93
N ALA A 239 -2.93 -9.89 28.77
CA ALA A 239 -3.73 -11.00 28.28
C ALA A 239 -3.42 -11.37 26.82
N ALA A 240 -3.14 -10.37 25.98
CA ALA A 240 -2.72 -10.60 24.60
C ALA A 240 -1.27 -11.12 24.52
N ALA A 241 -0.36 -10.58 25.33
CA ALA A 241 1.02 -11.03 25.43
C ALA A 241 1.16 -12.44 26.02
N ALA A 242 0.16 -12.95 26.73
CA ALA A 242 0.12 -14.32 27.23
C ALA A 242 -0.25 -15.37 26.15
N ARG A 243 -0.80 -14.94 25.01
CA ARG A 243 -1.13 -15.82 23.87
C ARG A 243 0.09 -16.08 23.01
#